data_AF-A0A914N7G5-F1
#
_entry.id   AF-A0A914N7G5-F1
#
_cell.length_a   1.000
_cell.length_b   1.000
_cell.length_c   1.000
_cell.angle_alpha   90.00
_cell.angle_beta   90.00
_cell.angle_gamma   90.00
#
_symmetry.space_group_name_H-M   'P 1'
#
loop_
_entity.id
_entity.type
_entity.pdbx_description
1 polymer ?
#
loop_
_entity_poly.entity_id
_entity_poly.type
_entity_poly.pdbx_seq_one_letter_code
_entity_poly.pdbx_strand_id
1 'polypeptide(L)' 'MKLQYFTRVKIIIILANFKTAKDDRKCFICGVTQTICWRRHSETGNYLCNACGCKLRKQVTKKRKSINLIEEITFW' A
#
# COMPACT_ATOMS: atom_id res chain seq x y z
N MET A 1 36.08 22.99 6.84
CA MET A 1 34.63 22.67 6.74
C MET A 1 34.36 21.39 5.94
N LYS A 2 34.97 20.23 6.28
CA LYS A 2 34.84 18.97 5.49
C LYS A 2 34.27 17.78 6.26
N LEU A 3 33.70 17.98 7.46
CA LEU A 3 33.14 16.90 8.28
C LEU A 3 31.69 16.52 7.92
N GLN A 4 30.94 17.38 7.21
CA GLN A 4 29.53 17.12 6.89
C GLN A 4 29.33 16.24 5.63
N TYR A 5 30.31 16.17 4.74
CA TYR A 5 30.21 15.39 3.50
C TYR A 5 30.27 13.88 3.79
N PHE A 6 31.19 13.45 4.66
CA PHE A 6 31.35 12.04 5.03
C PHE A 6 30.17 11.48 5.83
N THR A 7 29.55 12.29 6.70
CA THR A 7 28.40 11.85 7.51
C THR A 7 27.13 11.68 6.65
N ARG A 8 26.86 12.61 5.73
CA ARG A 8 25.71 12.52 4.81
C ARG A 8 25.86 11.38 3.81
N VAL A 9 27.05 11.20 3.23
CA VAL A 9 27.32 10.10 2.29
C VAL A 9 27.28 8.74 2.98
N LYS A 10 27.84 8.59 4.19
CA LYS A 10 27.73 7.35 4.98
C LYS A 10 26.28 6.99 5.30
N ILE A 11 25.44 7.96 5.68
CA ILE A 11 24.00 7.73 5.94
C ILE A 11 23.28 7.24 4.67
N ILE A 12 23.54 7.86 3.51
CA ILE A 12 22.94 7.44 2.24
C ILE A 12 23.35 6.01 1.87
N ILE A 13 24.62 5.64 2.05
CA ILE A 13 25.13 4.28 1.78
C ILE A 13 24.52 3.25 2.73
N ILE A 14 24.38 3.58 4.02
CA ILE A 14 23.74 2.69 5.02
C ILE A 14 22.27 2.47 4.66
N LEU A 15 21.53 3.53 4.26
CA LEU A 15 20.14 3.42 3.82
C LEU A 15 19.96 2.68 2.49
N ALA A 16 20.94 2.77 1.58
CA ALA A 16 20.94 2.07 0.29
C ALA A 16 21.30 0.57 0.39
N ASN A 17 21.99 0.16 1.47
CA ASN A 17 22.34 -1.25 1.71
C ASN A 17 21.20 -2.09 2.32
N PHE A 18 20.07 -1.48 2.68
CA PHE A 18 18.85 -2.21 3.00
C PHE A 18 18.20 -2.73 1.70
N LYS A 19 18.85 -3.70 1.04
CA LYS A 19 18.17 -4.55 0.07
C LYS A 19 17.05 -5.27 0.82
N THR A 20 15.83 -4.78 0.66
CA THR A 20 14.64 -5.45 1.17
C THR A 20 14.63 -6.87 0.61
N ALA A 21 14.56 -7.86 1.50
CA ALA A 21 14.61 -9.27 1.19
C ALA A 21 13.66 -9.57 0.03
N LYS A 22 14.26 -9.92 -1.11
CA LYS A 22 13.60 -10.18 -2.40
C LYS A 22 13.05 -11.60 -2.38
N ASP A 23 12.14 -11.89 -1.48
CA ASP A 23 11.27 -13.06 -1.62
C ASP A 23 10.23 -12.74 -2.69
N ASP A 24 9.93 -13.74 -3.53
CA ASP A 24 9.06 -13.76 -4.71
C ASP A 24 7.59 -13.35 -4.47
N ARG A 25 7.38 -12.28 -3.72
CA ARG A 25 6.08 -11.68 -3.50
C ARG A 25 5.63 -11.09 -4.82
N LYS A 26 4.56 -11.66 -5.36
CA LYS A 26 3.82 -11.16 -6.50
C LYS A 26 2.45 -10.70 -6.03
N CYS A 27 2.00 -9.56 -6.55
CA CYS A 27 0.64 -9.11 -6.27
C CYS A 27 -0.36 -10.11 -6.87
N PHE A 28 -1.30 -10.60 -6.06
CA PHE A 28 -2.33 -11.54 -6.52
C PHE A 28 -3.23 -10.96 -7.64
N ILE A 29 -3.44 -9.63 -7.63
CA ILE A 29 -4.36 -8.97 -8.57
C ILE A 29 -3.68 -8.57 -9.89
N CYS A 30 -2.47 -8.00 -9.82
CA CYS A 30 -1.79 -7.46 -11.02
C CYS A 30 -0.45 -8.13 -11.35
N GLY A 31 -0.03 -9.12 -10.57
CA GLY A 31 1.22 -9.85 -10.80
C GLY A 31 2.50 -9.06 -10.55
N VAL A 32 2.44 -7.77 -10.19
CA VAL A 32 3.66 -6.96 -10.01
C VAL A 32 4.54 -7.55 -8.90
N THR A 33 5.84 -7.64 -9.17
CA THR A 33 6.87 -8.17 -8.26
C THR A 33 7.68 -7.06 -7.58
N GLN A 34 7.51 -5.83 -8.03
CA GLN A 34 8.16 -4.64 -7.48
C GLN A 34 7.10 -3.65 -7.00
N THR A 35 7.16 -3.27 -5.73
CA THR A 35 6.29 -2.25 -5.13
C THR A 35 7.00 -1.60 -3.96
N ILE A 36 6.78 -0.31 -3.77
CA ILE A 36 7.37 0.49 -2.68
C ILE A 36 6.85 0.01 -1.32
N CYS A 37 5.63 -0.52 -1.27
CA CYS A 37 5.02 -1.10 -0.08
C CYS A 37 4.15 -2.30 -0.47
N TRP A 38 4.32 -3.40 0.26
CA TRP A 38 3.45 -4.57 0.19
C TRP A 38 2.32 -4.42 1.20
N ARG A 39 1.09 -4.69 0.78
CA ARG A 39 -0.09 -4.79 1.64
C ARG A 39 -0.52 -6.25 1.74
N ARG A 40 -1.21 -6.62 2.83
CA ARG A 40 -1.83 -7.93 2.99
C ARG A 40 -3.35 -7.78 2.97
N HIS A 41 -4.04 -8.73 2.34
CA HIS A 41 -5.48 -8.85 2.46
C HIS A 41 -5.83 -9.39 3.85
N SER A 42 -6.76 -8.76 4.57
CA SER A 42 -7.14 -9.16 5.94
C SER A 42 -7.79 -10.54 6.00
N GLU A 43 -8.65 -10.86 5.02
CA GLU A 43 -9.40 -12.13 5.01
C GLU A 43 -8.62 -13.30 4.37
N THR A 44 -7.96 -13.08 3.23
CA THR A 44 -7.29 -14.16 2.47
C THR A 44 -5.80 -14.26 2.71
N GLY A 45 -5.18 -13.31 3.42
CA GLY A 45 -3.74 -13.29 3.68
C GLY A 45 -2.85 -13.04 2.44
N ASN A 46 -3.45 -12.83 1.26
CA ASN A 46 -2.73 -12.65 0.00
C ASN A 46 -1.91 -11.36 -0.05
N TYR A 47 -0.77 -11.41 -0.74
CA TYR A 47 0.07 -10.26 -1.00
C TYR A 47 -0.51 -9.37 -2.10
N LEU A 48 -0.61 -8.08 -1.81
CA LEU A 48 -1.10 -7.05 -2.71
C LEU A 48 -0.07 -5.93 -2.83
N CYS A 49 0.06 -5.35 -4.01
CA CYS A 49 0.81 -4.10 -4.15
C CYS A 49 0.03 -2.93 -3.54
N ASN A 50 0.72 -1.81 -3.30
CA ASN A 50 0.10 -0.62 -2.70
C ASN A 50 -1.13 -0.12 -3.50
N ALA A 51 -1.04 -0.12 -4.84
CA ALA A 51 -2.14 0.34 -5.70
C ALA A 51 -3.37 -0.58 -5.61
N CYS A 52 -3.17 -1.90 -5.68
CA CYS A 52 -4.24 -2.90 -5.63
C CYS A 52 -4.94 -2.91 -4.26
N GLY A 53 -4.18 -2.83 -3.16
CA GLY A 53 -4.78 -2.73 -1.82
C GLY A 53 -5.63 -1.47 -1.63
N CYS A 54 -5.19 -0.33 -2.17
CA CYS A 54 -5.99 0.91 -2.14
C CYS A 54 -7.27 0.81 -2.97
N LYS A 55 -7.24 0.15 -4.13
CA LYS A 55 -8.44 -0.07 -4.97
C LYS A 55 -9.48 -0.91 -4.26
N LEU A 56 -9.05 -2.03 -3.67
CA LEU A 56 -9.94 -2.91 -2.93
C LEU A 56 -10.63 -2.18 -1.76
N ARG A 57 -9.87 -1.43 -0.97
CA ARG A 57 -10.43 -0.61 0.13
C ARG A 57 -11.47 0.40 -0.36
N LYS A 58 -11.24 1.05 -1.50
CA LYS A 58 -12.19 2.02 -2.08
C LYS A 58 -13.47 1.34 -2.60
N GLN A 59 -13.41 0.11 -3.06
CA GLN A 59 -14.60 -0.63 -3.49
C GLN A 59 -15.50 -1.00 -2.29
N VAL A 60 -14.89 -1.41 -1.17
CA VAL A 60 -15.63 -1.68 0.09
C VAL A 60 -16.38 -0.44 0.58
N THR A 61 -15.81 0.77 0.43
CA THR A 61 -16.47 2.01 0.84
C THR A 61 -17.50 2.52 -0.15
N LYS A 62 -17.31 2.30 -1.47
CA LYS A 62 -18.32 2.66 -2.49
C LYS A 62 -19.58 1.81 -2.38
N LYS A 63 -19.47 0.52 -2.05
CA LYS A 63 -20.63 -0.37 -1.85
C LYS A 63 -21.55 0.11 -0.71
N ARG A 64 -21.02 0.86 0.27
CA ARG A 64 -21.80 1.44 1.38
C ARG A 64 -22.49 2.77 1.05
N LYS A 65 -22.16 3.43 -0.06
CA LYS A 65 -22.78 4.72 -0.43
C LYS A 65 -24.01 4.59 -1.34
N SER A 66 -24.39 3.37 -1.72
CA SER A 66 -25.56 3.10 -2.58
C SER A 66 -26.76 2.51 -1.82
N ILE A 67 -26.67 2.36 -0.50
CA ILE A 67 -27.77 1.78 0.32
C ILE A 67 -28.58 2.84 1.07
N ASN A 68 -28.13 4.10 1.17
CA ASN A 68 -28.85 5.15 1.91
C ASN A 68 -29.04 6.43 1.08
N LEU A 69 -29.82 6.38 0.00
CA LEU A 69 -30.41 7.58 -0.62
C LEU A 69 -31.90 7.39 -0.95
N ILE A 70 -32.61 6.59 -0.14
CA ILE A 70 -34.07 6.39 -0.26
C ILE A 70 -34.77 6.32 1.11
N GLU A 71 -34.17 6.87 2.19
CA GLU A 71 -34.81 6.91 3.52
C GLU A 71 -34.79 8.33 4.14
N GLU A 72 -35.08 9.36 3.34
CA GLU A 72 -35.36 10.71 3.85
C GLU A 72 -36.77 11.22 3.43
N ILE A 73 -37.69 10.31 3.07
CA ILE A 73 -39.08 10.67 2.71
C ILE A 73 -40.12 10.11 3.70
N THR A 74 -39.71 9.40 4.76
CA THR A 74 -40.63 8.85 5.78
C THR A 74 -40.50 9.51 7.15
N PHE A 75 -40.20 10.81 7.20
CA PHE A 75 -40.47 11.62 8.38
C PHE A 75 -41.09 12.94 7.92
N TRP A 76 -42.42 12.97 7.97
CA TRP A 76 -43.20 14.20 8.08
C TRP A 76 -42.85 14.94 9.36
#